data_AF-A0A956AWB1-F1
#
_entry.id   AF-A0A956AWB1-F1
#
_cell.length_a   1.000
_cell.length_b   1.000
_cell.length_c   1.000
_cell.angle_alpha   90.00
_cell.angle_beta   90.00
_cell.angle_gamma   90.00
#
_symmetry.space_group_name_H-M   'P 1'
#
loop_
_entity.id
_entity.type
_entity.pdbx_description
1 polymer ?
#
loop_
_entity_poly.entity_id
_entity_poly.type
_entity_poly.pdbx_seq_one_letter_code
_entity_poly.pdbx_strand_id
1 'polypeptide(L)'
;WVYAVFKDASGLASKSRVVIAGINVGQIDSVELAGDQAKVWIKVNTPLKSDARVAKKQASLLGEYYLQLTPGYTGTPLKDGDAIPNIDYDVAPADLINELKGITKNVEEITASIKKVVSGKEGEERLVAILANIDKTVAEVKRAVVDNGPKVDQVVDNVVLVTKEARSFVKDFRTDARKIMADAKAV
;
A
#
# COMPACT_ATOMS: atom_id res chain seq x y z
N TRP A 1 14.73 48.27 1.99
CA TRP A 1 14.66 47.20 3.01
C TRP A 1 13.32 46.54 2.84
N VAL A 2 13.31 45.23 2.78
CA VAL A 2 12.08 44.43 2.75
C VAL A 2 12.25 43.35 3.79
N TYR A 3 11.17 42.70 4.21
CA TYR A 3 11.30 41.58 5.13
C TYR A 3 10.57 40.34 4.62
N ALA A 4 11.00 39.18 5.11
CA ALA A 4 10.35 37.91 4.89
C ALA A 4 10.19 37.17 6.21
N VAL A 5 9.11 36.39 6.35
CA VAL A 5 8.80 35.66 7.57
C VAL A 5 8.95 34.17 7.32
N PHE A 6 9.90 33.53 8.00
CA PHE A 6 10.19 32.12 7.89
C PHE A 6 9.74 31.38 9.15
N LYS A 7 9.23 30.15 9.00
CA LYS A 7 9.02 29.24 10.14
C LYS A 7 10.32 28.81 10.79
N ASP A 8 11.37 28.66 9.98
CA ASP A 8 12.71 28.31 10.43
C ASP A 8 13.77 29.13 9.69
N ALA A 9 14.46 30.00 10.42
CA ALA A 9 15.60 30.77 9.92
C ALA A 9 16.95 30.20 10.38
N SER A 10 17.00 28.95 10.86
CA SER A 10 18.27 28.30 11.22
C SER A 10 19.27 28.39 10.07
N GLY A 11 20.49 28.82 10.39
CA GLY A 11 21.59 29.00 9.45
C GLY A 11 21.55 30.30 8.62
N LEU A 12 20.50 31.13 8.76
CA LEU A 12 20.50 32.50 8.25
C LEU A 12 21.10 33.43 9.30
N ALA A 13 22.13 34.18 8.91
CA ALA A 13 22.82 35.13 9.78
C ALA A 13 22.79 36.54 9.17
N SER A 14 23.02 37.55 10.01
CA SER A 14 23.30 38.89 9.51
C SER A 14 24.50 38.84 8.55
N LYS A 15 24.44 39.62 7.47
CA LYS A 15 25.37 39.63 6.33
C LYS A 15 25.35 38.38 5.43
N SER A 16 24.49 37.38 5.68
CA SER A 16 24.26 36.32 4.70
C SER A 16 23.84 36.94 3.36
N ARG A 17 24.42 36.41 2.28
CA ARG A 17 24.20 36.90 0.91
C ARG A 17 22.75 36.70 0.47
N VAL A 18 22.27 37.63 -0.35
CA VAL A 18 20.95 37.57 -0.98
C VAL A 18 21.17 37.63 -2.48
N VAL A 19 20.69 36.63 -3.21
CA VAL A 19 21.04 36.44 -4.61
C VAL A 19 19.82 36.36 -5.52
N ILE A 20 19.97 36.80 -6.76
CA ILE A 20 19.01 36.56 -7.84
C ILE A 20 19.78 35.92 -8.98
N ALA A 21 19.29 34.78 -9.49
CA ALA A 21 19.98 34.01 -10.54
C ALA A 21 21.47 33.76 -10.23
N GLY A 22 21.82 33.55 -8.95
CA GLY A 22 23.19 33.33 -8.47
C GLY A 22 24.03 34.59 -8.24
N ILE A 23 23.57 35.76 -8.70
CA ILE A 23 24.28 37.05 -8.56
C ILE A 23 23.91 37.67 -7.22
N ASN A 24 24.92 38.15 -6.48
CA ASN A 24 24.70 38.86 -5.22
C ASN A 24 24.04 40.22 -5.45
N VAL A 25 22.86 40.44 -4.87
CA VAL A 25 22.07 41.67 -5.02
C VAL A 25 21.79 42.35 -3.69
N GLY A 26 22.26 41.78 -2.58
CA GLY A 26 21.94 42.27 -1.25
C GLY A 26 22.46 41.38 -0.14
N GLN A 27 22.00 41.66 1.07
CA GLN A 27 22.37 40.89 2.25
C GLN A 27 21.26 40.95 3.30
N ILE A 28 21.26 39.98 4.20
CA ILE A 28 20.44 40.01 5.41
C ILE A 28 21.00 41.09 6.34
N ASP A 29 20.11 41.97 6.80
CA ASP A 29 20.44 43.01 7.77
C ASP A 29 20.33 42.46 9.20
N SER A 30 19.13 41.99 9.57
CA SER A 30 18.85 41.39 10.87
C SER A 30 17.89 40.19 10.76
N VAL A 31 17.93 39.34 11.78
CA VAL A 31 16.97 38.24 11.99
C VAL A 31 16.38 38.43 13.38
N GLU A 32 15.06 38.59 13.45
CA GLU A 32 14.33 38.91 14.67
C GLU A 32 13.27 37.83 14.93
N LEU A 33 13.07 37.46 16.20
CA LEU A 33 11.99 36.57 16.58
C LEU A 33 10.66 37.35 16.60
N ALA A 34 9.68 36.87 15.85
CA ALA A 34 8.33 37.42 15.77
C ALA A 34 7.32 36.31 16.10
N GLY A 35 7.02 36.13 17.39
CA GLY A 35 6.20 35.01 17.86
C GLY A 35 6.95 33.69 17.76
N ASP A 36 6.38 32.72 17.03
CA ASP A 36 6.98 31.42 16.70
C ASP A 36 7.69 31.42 15.33
N GLN A 37 7.83 32.58 14.69
CA GLN A 37 8.45 32.73 13.38
C GLN A 37 9.65 33.68 13.44
N ALA A 38 10.53 33.58 12.44
CA ALA A 38 11.66 34.46 12.26
C ALA A 38 11.34 35.52 11.18
N LYS A 39 11.38 36.80 11.58
CA LYS A 39 11.31 37.94 10.67
C LYS A 39 12.72 38.30 10.23
N VAL A 40 12.98 38.18 8.95
CA VAL A 40 14.30 38.43 8.34
C VAL A 40 14.25 39.72 7.55
N TRP A 41 15.04 40.70 7.95
CA TRP A 41 15.19 41.97 7.25
C TRP A 41 16.26 41.86 6.18
N ILE A 42 15.92 42.31 4.97
CA ILE A 42 16.70 42.11 3.76
C ILE A 42 16.99 43.48 3.14
N LYS A 43 18.28 43.78 2.99
CA LYS A 43 18.75 44.92 2.22
C LYS A 43 19.04 44.47 0.80
N VAL A 44 18.22 44.92 -0.15
CA VAL A 44 18.31 44.57 -1.57
C VAL A 44 18.54 45.82 -2.41
N ASN A 45 19.40 45.72 -3.42
CA ASN A 45 19.77 46.83 -4.31
C ASN A 45 19.01 46.80 -5.65
N THR A 46 18.07 45.87 -5.81
CA THR A 46 17.24 45.72 -7.02
C THR A 46 15.76 45.93 -6.67
N PRO A 47 14.95 46.46 -7.59
CA PRO A 47 13.50 46.49 -7.41
C PRO A 47 12.92 45.07 -7.31
N LEU A 48 11.96 44.91 -6.40
CA LEU A 48 11.13 43.71 -6.24
C LEU A 48 9.66 44.09 -6.42
N LYS A 49 8.83 43.11 -6.77
CA LYS A 49 7.39 43.26 -6.94
C LYS A 49 6.61 42.45 -5.92
N SER A 50 5.31 42.70 -5.78
CA SER A 50 4.45 42.01 -4.81
C SER A 50 4.24 40.52 -5.10
N ASP A 51 4.59 40.05 -6.30
CA ASP A 51 4.68 38.64 -6.66
C ASP A 51 6.10 38.06 -6.50
N ALA A 52 7.03 38.81 -5.89
CA ALA A 52 8.36 38.33 -5.56
C ALA A 52 8.30 37.12 -4.61
N ARG A 53 9.31 36.26 -4.73
CA ARG A 53 9.48 35.08 -3.89
C ARG A 53 10.85 35.05 -3.27
N VAL A 54 10.97 34.38 -2.13
CA VAL A 54 12.25 34.14 -1.47
C VAL A 54 12.34 32.69 -1.00
N ALA A 55 13.50 32.07 -1.21
CA ALA A 55 13.81 30.73 -0.74
C ALA A 55 15.06 30.77 0.15
N LYS A 56 15.03 30.00 1.24
CA LYS A 56 16.22 29.71 2.05
C LYS A 56 16.97 28.55 1.39
N LYS A 57 18.18 28.78 0.87
CA LYS A 57 19.00 27.78 0.18
C LYS A 57 20.28 27.51 0.95
N GLN A 58 20.69 26.26 0.99
CA GLN A 58 21.93 25.84 1.64
C GLN A 58 23.13 26.18 0.74
N ALA A 59 24.08 26.97 1.26
CA ALA A 59 25.32 27.32 0.58
C ALA A 59 26.35 26.19 0.68
N SER A 60 26.40 25.50 1.83
CA SER A 60 27.41 24.49 2.13
C SER A 60 26.86 23.37 3.00
N LEU A 61 27.50 22.19 2.97
CA LEU A 61 27.15 21.05 3.81
C LEU A 61 27.30 21.33 5.33
N LEU A 62 27.97 22.42 5.70
CA LEU A 62 28.22 22.83 7.08
C LEU A 62 27.09 23.72 7.66
N GLY A 63 25.96 23.83 6.97
CA GLY A 63 24.78 24.52 7.49
C GLY A 63 24.80 26.04 7.32
N GLU A 64 25.63 26.57 6.40
CA GLU A 64 25.52 27.96 5.98
C GLU A 64 24.39 28.11 4.96
N TYR A 65 23.53 29.11 5.15
CA TYR A 65 22.41 29.39 4.25
C TYR A 65 22.45 30.81 3.69
N TYR A 66 21.84 30.95 2.52
CA TYR A 66 21.63 32.22 1.84
C TYR A 66 20.18 32.35 1.38
N LEU A 67 19.77 33.58 1.02
CA LEU A 67 18.45 33.82 0.44
C LEU A 67 18.54 33.91 -1.07
N GLN A 68 17.73 33.12 -1.76
CA GLN A 68 17.51 33.23 -3.19
C GLN A 68 16.21 33.98 -3.43
N LEU A 69 16.31 35.13 -4.09
CA LEU A 69 15.16 35.95 -4.48
C LEU A 69 14.76 35.67 -5.92
N THR A 70 13.45 35.75 -6.14
CA THR A 70 12.82 35.86 -7.45
C THR A 70 12.07 37.20 -7.47
N PRO A 71 12.43 38.16 -8.34
CA PRO A 71 11.97 39.56 -8.22
C PRO A 71 10.48 39.79 -8.50
N GLY A 72 9.78 38.81 -9.06
CA GLY A 72 8.40 38.98 -9.55
C GLY A 72 8.35 39.75 -10.88
N TYR A 73 7.23 39.64 -11.59
CA TYR A 73 7.03 40.23 -12.92
C TYR A 73 5.74 41.01 -13.05
N THR A 74 4.62 40.52 -12.51
CA THR A 74 3.28 41.08 -12.75
C THR A 74 2.77 41.95 -11.62
N GLY A 75 3.39 41.86 -10.44
CA GLY A 75 2.99 42.63 -9.26
C GLY A 75 3.32 44.11 -9.31
N THR A 76 2.78 44.82 -8.33
CA THR A 76 3.14 46.21 -7.99
C THR A 76 4.54 46.26 -7.37
N PRO A 77 5.31 47.35 -7.55
CA PRO A 77 6.60 47.50 -6.89
C PRO A 77 6.47 47.46 -5.37
N LEU A 78 7.32 46.67 -4.71
CA LEU A 78 7.49 46.70 -3.26
C LEU A 78 8.28 47.95 -2.85
N LYS A 79 7.88 48.52 -1.70
CA LYS A 79 8.50 49.68 -1.08
C LYS A 79 9.39 49.27 0.08
N ASP A 80 10.13 50.25 0.58
CA ASP A 80 10.87 50.11 1.82
C ASP A 80 9.93 49.77 2.98
N GLY A 81 10.25 48.72 3.73
CA GLY A 81 9.43 48.21 4.83
C GLY A 81 8.44 47.12 4.44
N ASP A 82 8.24 46.83 3.14
CA ASP A 82 7.24 45.86 2.71
C ASP A 82 7.67 44.41 2.95
N ALA A 83 6.67 43.54 3.09
CA ALA A 83 6.86 42.09 3.17
C ALA A 83 7.02 41.47 1.78
N ILE A 84 7.91 40.50 1.64
CA ILE A 84 7.91 39.54 0.54
C ILE A 84 6.90 38.44 0.90
N PRO A 85 5.76 38.32 0.19
CA PRO A 85 4.66 37.48 0.67
C PRO A 85 4.87 35.99 0.38
N ASN A 86 5.67 35.65 -0.64
CA ASN A 86 5.82 34.27 -1.10
C ASN A 86 7.14 33.68 -0.61
N ILE A 87 7.05 32.68 0.26
CA ILE A 87 8.21 31.91 0.74
C ILE A 87 8.21 30.54 0.07
N ASP A 88 9.25 30.25 -0.70
CA ASP A 88 9.46 28.92 -1.27
C ASP A 88 10.28 28.08 -0.28
N TYR A 89 9.73 26.93 0.13
CA TYR A 89 10.40 25.99 1.03
C TYR A 89 11.06 24.89 0.19
N ASP A 90 12.39 24.91 0.10
CA ASP A 90 13.14 23.76 -0.39
C ASP A 90 13.35 22.75 0.74
N VAL A 91 13.22 21.47 0.38
CA VAL A 91 13.62 20.37 1.26
C VAL A 91 15.14 20.37 1.33
N ALA A 92 15.72 20.49 2.52
CA ALA A 92 17.16 20.42 2.67
C ALA A 92 17.67 19.00 2.35
N PRO A 93 18.86 18.82 1.77
CA PRO A 93 19.45 17.51 1.52
C PRO A 93 19.52 16.61 2.78
N ALA A 94 19.69 17.20 3.97
CA ALA A 94 19.68 16.47 5.24
C ALA A 94 18.31 15.84 5.54
N ASP A 95 17.22 16.54 5.21
CA ASP A 95 15.86 16.04 5.39
C ASP A 95 15.57 14.87 4.44
N LEU A 96 16.08 14.95 3.20
CA LEU A 96 16.03 13.84 2.24
C LEU A 96 16.78 12.59 2.76
N ILE A 97 17.95 12.77 3.39
CA ILE A 97 18.70 11.64 3.97
C ILE A 97 17.91 10.99 5.11
N ASN A 98 17.23 11.77 5.95
CA ASN A 98 16.40 11.24 7.03
C ASN A 98 15.19 10.47 6.50
N GLU A 99 14.55 10.96 5.44
CA GLU A 99 13.46 10.26 4.76
C GLU A 99 13.93 8.94 4.12
N LEU A 100 15.10 8.95 3.47
CA LEU A 100 15.73 7.75 2.91
C LEU A 100 16.09 6.71 3.99
N LYS A 101 16.55 7.15 5.17
CA LYS A 101 16.77 6.27 6.34
C LYS A 101 15.46 5.63 6.81
N GLY A 102 14.35 6.35 6.77
CA GLY A 102 13.02 5.80 7.08
C GLY A 102 12.60 4.70 6.11
N ILE A 103 12.79 4.93 4.80
CA ILE A 103 12.46 3.96 3.76
C ILE A 103 13.31 2.69 3.90
N THR A 104 14.62 2.83 4.08
CA THR A 104 15.53 1.67 4.22
C THR A 104 15.19 0.80 5.42
N LYS A 105 14.85 1.41 6.57
CA LYS A 105 14.35 0.68 7.75
C LYS A 105 13.08 -0.12 7.46
N ASN A 106 12.11 0.49 6.77
CA ASN A 106 10.86 -0.20 6.42
C ASN A 106 11.11 -1.39 5.49
N VAL A 107 12.03 -1.25 4.52
CA VAL A 107 12.43 -2.34 3.62
C VAL A 107 13.09 -3.49 4.37
N GLU A 108 13.94 -3.20 5.36
CA GLU A 108 14.57 -4.22 6.22
C GLU A 108 13.52 -5.00 7.02
N GLU A 109 12.55 -4.31 7.63
CA GLU A 109 11.46 -4.94 8.40
C GLU A 109 10.57 -5.85 7.54
N ILE A 110 10.21 -5.39 6.33
CA ILE A 110 9.45 -6.20 5.36
C ILE A 110 10.28 -7.42 4.94
N THR A 111 11.55 -7.23 4.63
CA THR A 111 12.45 -8.31 4.20
C THR A 111 12.63 -9.35 5.30
N ALA A 112 12.78 -8.93 6.56
CA ALA A 112 12.86 -9.81 7.73
C ALA A 112 11.56 -10.62 7.92
N SER A 113 10.40 -10.00 7.70
CA SER A 113 9.10 -10.66 7.77
C SER A 113 8.95 -11.73 6.69
N ILE A 114 9.36 -11.43 5.45
CA ILE A 114 9.39 -12.41 4.35
C ILE A 114 10.34 -13.57 4.69
N LYS A 115 11.55 -13.26 5.18
CA LYS A 115 12.52 -14.29 5.60
C LYS A 115 11.95 -15.20 6.68
N LYS A 116 11.25 -14.65 7.67
CA LYS A 116 10.61 -15.42 8.75
C LYS A 116 9.57 -16.41 8.22
N VAL A 117 8.78 -16.02 7.21
CA VAL A 117 7.78 -16.88 6.59
C VAL A 117 8.41 -17.96 5.70
N VAL A 118 9.42 -17.59 4.91
CA VAL A 118 9.97 -18.46 3.85
C VAL A 118 11.10 -19.36 4.34
N SER A 119 11.84 -18.96 5.37
CA SER A 119 13.12 -19.59 5.76
C SER A 119 13.29 -19.75 7.28
N GLY A 120 12.20 -19.66 8.05
CA GLY A 120 12.20 -19.88 9.49
C GLY A 120 11.70 -21.29 9.88
N LYS A 121 12.12 -21.77 11.07
CA LYS A 121 11.61 -23.01 11.70
C LYS A 121 10.08 -23.08 11.76
N GLU A 122 9.41 -21.95 11.97
CA GLU A 122 7.94 -21.87 11.98
C GLU A 122 7.32 -22.26 10.62
N GLY A 123 8.00 -21.99 9.50
CA GLY A 123 7.59 -22.40 8.16
C GLY A 123 7.77 -23.91 7.94
N GLU A 124 8.89 -24.47 8.41
CA GLU A 124 9.15 -25.91 8.39
C GLU A 124 8.13 -26.68 9.23
N GLU A 125 7.82 -26.22 10.44
CA GLU A 125 6.80 -26.82 11.31
C GLU A 125 5.42 -26.84 10.66
N ARG A 126 5.02 -25.74 9.99
CA ARG A 126 3.76 -25.68 9.25
C ARG A 126 3.73 -26.66 8.08
N LEU A 127 4.83 -26.77 7.33
CA LEU A 127 4.92 -27.70 6.21
C LEU A 127 4.81 -29.16 6.68
N VAL A 128 5.50 -29.51 7.76
CA VAL A 128 5.40 -30.84 8.38
C VAL A 128 3.98 -31.13 8.84
N ALA A 129 3.30 -30.17 9.48
CA ALA A 129 1.90 -30.32 9.90
C ALA A 129 0.94 -30.50 8.71
N ILE A 130 1.15 -29.76 7.62
CA ILE A 130 0.36 -29.91 6.38
C ILE A 130 0.56 -31.31 5.79
N LEU A 131 1.80 -31.79 5.69
CA LEU A 131 2.10 -33.12 5.15
C LEU A 131 1.47 -34.23 6.01
N ALA A 132 1.56 -34.13 7.33
CA ALA A 132 0.91 -35.08 8.24
C ALA A 132 -0.62 -35.11 8.09
N ASN A 133 -1.25 -33.94 7.90
CA ASN A 133 -2.69 -33.84 7.66
C ASN A 133 -3.09 -34.44 6.30
N ILE A 134 -2.27 -34.25 5.26
CA ILE A 134 -2.49 -34.87 3.95
C ILE A 134 -2.46 -36.39 4.07
N ASP A 135 -1.44 -36.96 4.72
CA ASP A 135 -1.33 -38.42 4.91
C ASP A 135 -2.55 -38.99 5.64
N LYS A 136 -3.00 -38.30 6.70
CA LYS A 136 -4.19 -38.70 7.45
C LYS A 136 -5.45 -38.65 6.60
N THR A 137 -5.63 -37.57 5.83
CA THR A 137 -6.80 -37.39 4.95
C THR A 137 -6.83 -38.47 3.87
N VAL A 138 -5.67 -38.77 3.25
CA VAL A 138 -5.55 -39.83 2.25
C VAL A 138 -5.90 -41.19 2.85
N ALA A 139 -5.46 -41.49 4.07
CA ALA A 139 -5.81 -42.73 4.76
C ALA A 139 -7.32 -42.83 5.07
N GLU A 140 -7.95 -41.74 5.49
CA GLU A 140 -9.40 -41.67 5.74
C GLU A 140 -10.21 -41.84 4.45
N VAL A 141 -9.81 -41.18 3.36
CA VAL A 141 -10.42 -41.35 2.04
C VAL A 141 -10.28 -42.80 1.56
N LYS A 142 -9.10 -43.40 1.70
CA LYS A 142 -8.88 -44.80 1.32
C LYS A 142 -9.81 -45.74 2.10
N ARG A 143 -9.96 -45.54 3.40
CA ARG A 143 -10.91 -46.32 4.22
C ARG A 143 -12.34 -46.12 3.75
N ALA A 144 -12.77 -44.89 3.54
CA ALA A 144 -14.13 -44.60 3.05
C ALA A 144 -14.43 -45.30 1.71
N VAL A 145 -13.46 -45.31 0.79
CA VAL A 145 -13.60 -46.01 -0.50
C VAL A 145 -13.69 -47.53 -0.31
N VAL A 146 -12.82 -48.11 0.52
CA VAL A 146 -12.81 -49.55 0.80
C VAL A 146 -14.10 -49.99 1.52
N ASP A 147 -14.57 -49.22 2.49
CA ASP A 147 -15.76 -49.53 3.28
C ASP A 147 -17.06 -49.37 2.47
N ASN A 148 -17.07 -48.47 1.47
CA ASN A 148 -18.23 -48.23 0.63
C ASN A 148 -18.32 -49.17 -0.57
N GLY A 149 -17.20 -49.75 -1.05
CA GLY A 149 -17.20 -50.72 -2.15
C GLY A 149 -18.24 -51.84 -1.99
N PRO A 150 -18.19 -52.63 -0.90
CA PRO A 150 -19.16 -53.70 -0.67
C PRO A 150 -20.61 -53.22 -0.51
N LYS A 151 -20.81 -52.01 0.02
CA LYS A 151 -22.17 -51.43 0.17
C LYS A 151 -22.74 -51.03 -1.19
N VAL A 152 -21.90 -50.46 -2.06
CA VAL A 152 -22.29 -50.13 -3.44
C VAL A 152 -22.63 -51.41 -4.20
N ASP A 153 -21.80 -52.45 -4.07
CA ASP A 153 -22.07 -53.76 -4.68
C ASP A 153 -23.40 -54.34 -4.20
N GLN A 154 -23.68 -54.30 -2.89
CA GLN A 154 -24.97 -54.75 -2.34
C GLN A 154 -26.16 -53.95 -2.86
N VAL A 155 -26.03 -52.62 -3.00
CA VAL A 155 -27.08 -51.79 -3.58
C VAL A 155 -27.33 -52.18 -5.04
N VAL A 156 -26.28 -52.39 -5.82
CA VAL A 156 -26.39 -52.85 -7.21
C VAL A 156 -27.08 -54.22 -7.28
N ASP A 157 -26.68 -55.18 -6.45
CA ASP A 157 -27.29 -56.52 -6.40
C ASP A 157 -28.78 -56.46 -6.03
N ASN A 158 -29.14 -55.66 -5.02
CA ASN A 158 -30.53 -55.48 -4.61
C ASN A 158 -31.37 -54.85 -5.74
N VAL A 159 -30.84 -53.84 -6.43
CA VAL A 159 -31.52 -53.21 -7.58
C VAL A 159 -31.73 -54.22 -8.71
N VAL A 160 -30.72 -55.04 -9.01
CA VAL A 160 -30.83 -56.10 -10.01
C VAL A 160 -31.91 -57.12 -9.61
N LEU A 161 -31.93 -57.55 -8.35
CA LEU A 161 -32.91 -58.50 -7.82
C LEU A 161 -34.34 -57.95 -7.92
N VAL A 162 -34.59 -56.74 -7.42
CA VAL A 162 -35.90 -56.08 -7.48
C VAL A 162 -36.37 -55.91 -8.92
N THR A 163 -35.46 -55.56 -9.84
CA THR A 163 -35.79 -55.43 -11.27
C THR A 163 -36.21 -56.78 -11.87
N LYS A 164 -35.56 -57.88 -11.46
CA LYS A 164 -35.92 -59.24 -11.89
C LYS A 164 -37.28 -59.66 -11.35
N GLU A 165 -37.55 -59.40 -10.07
CA GLU A 165 -38.84 -59.68 -9.43
C GLU A 165 -39.98 -58.88 -10.07
N ALA A 166 -39.77 -57.58 -10.31
CA ALA A 166 -40.74 -56.73 -11.00
C ALA A 166 -41.07 -57.25 -12.41
N ARG A 167 -40.06 -57.69 -13.18
CA ARG A 167 -40.31 -58.32 -14.49
C ARG A 167 -41.11 -59.61 -14.38
N SER A 168 -40.84 -60.45 -13.37
CA SER A 168 -41.62 -61.67 -13.11
C SER A 168 -43.06 -61.33 -12.79
N PHE A 169 -43.28 -60.41 -11.85
CA PHE A 169 -44.62 -59.96 -11.47
C PHE A 169 -45.42 -59.44 -12.67
N VAL A 170 -44.81 -58.60 -13.53
CA VAL A 170 -45.48 -58.10 -14.74
C VAL A 170 -45.86 -59.24 -15.69
N LYS A 171 -45.00 -60.27 -15.82
CA LYS A 171 -45.29 -61.45 -16.65
C LYS A 171 -46.43 -62.29 -16.06
N ASP A 172 -46.41 -62.52 -14.76
CA ASP A 172 -47.42 -63.33 -14.04
C ASP A 172 -48.77 -62.60 -14.07
N PHE A 173 -48.79 -61.32 -13.72
CA PHE A 173 -49.97 -60.45 -13.84
C PHE A 173 -50.56 -60.45 -15.26
N ARG A 174 -49.72 -60.32 -16.30
CA ARG A 174 -50.19 -60.39 -17.70
C ARG A 174 -50.79 -61.76 -18.04
N THR A 175 -50.27 -62.82 -17.44
CA THR A 175 -50.77 -64.18 -17.64
C THR A 175 -52.12 -64.37 -16.96
N ASP A 176 -52.26 -63.94 -15.72
CA ASP A 176 -53.50 -64.03 -14.96
C ASP A 176 -54.60 -63.13 -15.55
N ALA A 177 -54.27 -61.90 -15.95
CA ALA A 177 -55.19 -61.01 -16.64
C ALA A 177 -55.72 -61.63 -17.94
N ARG A 178 -54.87 -62.32 -18.71
CA ARG A 178 -55.30 -63.04 -19.92
C ARG A 178 -56.25 -64.20 -19.61
N LYS A 179 -56.03 -64.95 -18.54
CA LYS A 179 -56.93 -66.04 -18.12
C LYS A 179 -58.31 -65.47 -17.75
N ILE A 180 -58.36 -64.44 -16.92
CA ILE A 180 -59.61 -63.78 -16.51
C ILE A 180 -60.39 -63.25 -17.73
N MET A 181 -59.69 -62.61 -18.68
CA MET A 181 -60.33 -62.13 -19.91
C MET A 181 -60.87 -63.27 -20.79
N ALA A 182 -60.20 -64.42 -20.80
CA ALA A 182 -60.67 -65.60 -21.53
C ALA A 182 -61.92 -66.20 -20.87
N ASP A 183 -61.90 -66.35 -19.54
CA ASP A 183 -63.04 -66.88 -18.76
C ASP A 183 -64.27 -65.96 -18.88
N ALA A 184 -64.08 -64.64 -18.81
CA ALA A 184 -65.16 -63.66 -18.98
C ALA A 184 -65.78 -63.64 -20.39
N LYS A 185 -65.10 -64.17 -21.40
CA LYS A 185 -65.60 -64.28 -22.78
C LYS A 185 -66.32 -65.61 -23.05
N ALA A 186 -66.19 -66.58 -22.15
CA ALA A 186 -66.80 -67.91 -22.24
C ALA A 186 -68.15 -68.02 -21.50
N VAL A 187 -68.53 -66.98 -20.76
CA VAL A 187 -69.83 -66.79 -20.07
C VAL A 187 -70.70 -65.85 -20.91
#